data_AF-A0A6M3XMX2-F1
#
_entry.id   AF-A0A6M3XMX2-F1
#
_cell.length_a   1.000
_cell.length_b   1.000
_cell.length_c   1.000
_cell.angle_alpha   90.00
_cell.angle_beta   90.00
_cell.angle_gamma   90.00
#
_symmetry.space_group_name_H-M   'P 1'
#
loop_
_entity.id
_entity.type
_entity.pdbx_description
1 polymer ?
#
loop_
_entity_poly.entity_id
_entity_poly.type
_entity_poly.pdbx_seq_one_letter_code
_entity_poly.pdbx_strand_id
1 'polypeptide(L)'
;MKILIFTLSILLLAGCATHISDLSKSYSEHSVAVQEFASITIKDWDFGTGMILGAVGESNLPSWIPDAFDQVSKWIEDSNGELSNRQLGYSFGLRFRLANPIIKSMIELYAPQILNIPEVVSVFSFLGI
;
A
#
# COMPACT_ATOMS: atom_id res chain seq x y z
N MET A 1 43.65 -14.16 31.01
CA MET A 1 43.33 -13.99 29.57
C MET A 1 42.11 -14.80 29.11
N LYS A 2 42.01 -16.11 29.41
CA LYS A 2 40.85 -16.95 28.98
C LYS A 2 39.48 -16.49 29.52
N ILE A 3 39.41 -16.01 30.77
CA ILE A 3 38.15 -15.52 31.38
C ILE A 3 37.64 -14.23 30.71
N LEU A 4 38.56 -13.32 30.36
CA LEU A 4 38.22 -12.02 29.74
C LEU A 4 37.63 -12.17 28.33
N ILE A 5 38.12 -13.17 27.58
CA ILE A 5 37.60 -13.51 26.25
C ILE A 5 36.18 -14.11 26.36
N PHE A 6 35.92 -14.89 27.42
CA PHE A 6 34.63 -15.52 27.64
C PHE A 6 33.54 -14.51 28.04
N THR A 7 33.85 -13.55 28.92
CA THR A 7 32.92 -12.47 29.28
C THR A 7 32.63 -11.51 28.13
N LEU A 8 33.65 -11.19 27.31
CA LEU A 8 33.45 -10.34 26.13
C LEU A 8 32.54 -11.02 25.08
N SER A 9 32.67 -12.34 24.92
CA SER A 9 31.86 -13.13 23.99
C SER A 9 30.39 -13.21 24.43
N ILE A 10 30.14 -13.33 25.73
CA ILE A 10 28.77 -13.35 26.29
C ILE A 10 28.10 -11.98 26.17
N LEU A 11 28.84 -10.88 26.38
CA LEU A 11 28.33 -9.51 26.22
C LEU A 11 27.97 -9.19 24.77
N LEU A 12 28.78 -9.64 23.80
CA LEU A 12 28.49 -9.51 22.37
C LEU A 12 27.25 -10.32 21.94
N LEU A 13 27.10 -11.55 22.44
CA LEU A 13 25.92 -12.39 22.16
C LEU A 13 24.65 -11.84 22.80
N ALA A 14 24.73 -11.28 24.01
CA ALA A 14 23.60 -10.65 24.69
C ALA A 14 23.14 -9.37 23.96
N GLY A 15 24.07 -8.52 23.50
CA GLY A 15 23.74 -7.31 22.75
C GLY A 15 23.11 -7.57 21.38
N CYS A 16 23.55 -8.62 20.66
CA CYS A 16 22.90 -9.03 19.42
C CYS A 16 21.49 -9.60 19.67
N ALA A 17 21.30 -10.38 20.74
CA ALA A 17 19.99 -10.94 21.07
C ALA A 17 18.96 -9.84 21.40
N THR A 18 19.35 -8.80 22.15
CA THR A 18 18.48 -7.66 22.47
C THR A 18 18.13 -6.82 21.25
N HIS A 19 19.09 -6.56 20.36
CA HIS A 19 18.80 -5.81 19.12
C HIS A 19 17.89 -6.60 18.16
N ILE A 20 18.06 -7.92 18.07
CA ILE A 20 17.17 -8.77 17.26
C ILE A 20 15.77 -8.83 17.87
N SER A 21 15.64 -8.90 19.20
CA SER A 21 14.32 -8.87 19.84
C SER A 21 13.61 -7.54 19.65
N ASP A 22 14.33 -6.41 19.73
CA ASP A 22 13.75 -5.08 19.51
C ASP A 22 13.33 -4.88 18.05
N LEU A 23 14.14 -5.31 17.09
CA LEU A 23 13.79 -5.34 15.67
C LEU A 23 12.59 -6.24 15.40
N SER A 24 12.55 -7.43 15.99
CA SER A 24 11.42 -8.35 15.84
C SER A 24 10.14 -7.79 16.42
N LYS A 25 10.22 -7.09 17.56
CA LYS A 25 9.07 -6.47 18.23
C LYS A 25 8.55 -5.28 17.41
N SER A 26 9.44 -4.37 17.00
CA SER A 26 9.10 -3.25 16.13
C SER A 26 8.51 -3.71 14.80
N TYR A 27 9.11 -4.72 14.16
CA TYR A 27 8.57 -5.32 12.94
C TYR A 27 7.18 -5.92 13.16
N SER A 28 6.98 -6.66 14.26
CA SER A 28 5.67 -7.25 14.59
C SER A 28 4.60 -6.17 14.79
N GLU A 29 4.91 -5.12 15.56
CA GLU A 29 3.99 -4.01 15.81
C GLU A 29 3.64 -3.26 14.51
N HIS A 30 4.64 -2.96 13.66
CA HIS A 30 4.41 -2.32 12.37
C HIS A 30 3.66 -3.22 11.38
N SER A 31 3.96 -4.52 11.37
CA SER A 31 3.24 -5.48 10.51
C SER A 31 1.77 -5.59 10.91
N VAL A 32 1.45 -5.58 12.20
CA VAL A 32 0.07 -5.57 12.69
C VAL A 32 -0.63 -4.29 12.27
N ALA A 33 -0.01 -3.12 12.47
CA ALA A 33 -0.58 -1.85 12.06
C ALA A 33 -0.86 -1.76 10.54
N VAL A 34 0.02 -2.31 9.69
CA VAL A 34 -0.20 -2.37 8.24
C VAL A 34 -1.36 -3.30 7.89
N GLN A 35 -1.47 -4.45 8.55
CA GLN A 35 -2.59 -5.38 8.36
C GLN A 35 -3.92 -4.77 8.80
N GLU A 36 -3.95 -4.05 9.91
CA GLU A 36 -5.12 -3.31 10.38
C GLU A 36 -5.52 -2.23 9.37
N PHE A 37 -4.57 -1.45 8.86
CA PHE A 37 -4.85 -0.42 7.87
C PHE A 37 -5.35 -0.99 6.53
N ALA A 38 -4.76 -2.10 6.08
CA ALA A 38 -5.25 -2.84 4.90
C ALA A 38 -6.69 -3.33 5.13
N SER A 39 -6.99 -3.83 6.32
CA SER A 39 -8.34 -4.31 6.69
C SER A 39 -9.37 -3.17 6.71
N ILE A 40 -9.00 -1.98 7.22
CA ILE A 40 -9.85 -0.79 7.17
C ILE A 40 -10.13 -0.39 5.71
N THR A 41 -9.08 -0.38 4.88
CA THR A 41 -9.20 -0.03 3.46
C THR A 41 -10.17 -0.95 2.70
N ILE A 42 -10.25 -2.22 3.08
CA ILE A 42 -11.20 -3.17 2.50
C ILE A 42 -12.65 -2.88 2.92
N LYS A 43 -12.89 -2.43 4.15
CA LYS A 43 -14.25 -2.06 4.60
C LYS A 43 -14.83 -0.89 3.81
N ASP A 44 -13.96 -0.02 3.31
CA ASP A 44 -14.33 1.13 2.47
C ASP A 44 -14.20 0.82 0.97
N TRP A 45 -14.01 -0.44 0.58
CA TRP A 45 -13.64 -0.76 -0.79
C TRP A 45 -14.66 -0.25 -1.80
N ASP A 46 -15.92 -0.67 -1.66
CA ASP A 46 -17.00 -0.34 -2.60
C ASP A 46 -17.34 1.15 -2.63
N PHE A 47 -17.29 1.81 -1.47
CA PHE A 47 -17.49 3.27 -1.42
C PHE A 47 -16.37 3.99 -2.14
N GLY A 48 -15.11 3.65 -1.83
CA GLY A 48 -13.95 4.26 -2.46
C GLY A 48 -13.87 3.99 -3.98
N THR A 49 -14.23 2.79 -4.46
CA THR A 49 -14.28 2.51 -5.91
C THR A 49 -15.44 3.27 -6.56
N GLY A 50 -16.61 3.30 -5.94
CA GLY A 50 -17.76 4.07 -6.42
C GLY A 50 -17.46 5.56 -6.54
N MET A 51 -16.73 6.15 -5.58
CA MET A 51 -16.26 7.54 -5.68
C MET A 51 -15.37 7.76 -6.91
N ILE A 52 -14.41 6.86 -7.15
CA ILE A 52 -13.49 6.94 -8.30
C ILE A 52 -14.27 6.83 -9.61
N LEU A 53 -15.14 5.84 -9.73
CA LEU A 53 -15.94 5.61 -10.94
C LEU A 53 -16.92 6.75 -11.19
N GLY A 54 -17.52 7.32 -10.15
CA GLY A 54 -18.41 8.49 -10.26
C GLY A 54 -17.67 9.78 -10.65
N ALA A 55 -16.44 9.96 -10.18
CA ALA A 55 -15.63 11.13 -10.50
C ALA A 55 -14.98 11.04 -11.89
N VAL A 56 -14.41 9.89 -12.24
CA VAL A 56 -13.64 9.74 -13.48
C VAL A 56 -14.51 9.22 -14.62
N GLY A 57 -15.48 8.35 -14.33
CA GLY A 57 -16.16 7.54 -15.33
C GLY A 57 -15.31 6.33 -15.75
N GLU A 58 -15.94 5.16 -15.83
CA GLU A 58 -15.25 3.91 -16.14
C GLU A 58 -14.51 3.95 -17.48
N SER A 59 -15.10 4.57 -18.50
CA SER A 59 -14.52 4.70 -19.85
C SER A 59 -13.26 5.56 -19.92
N ASN A 60 -12.99 6.35 -18.88
CA ASN A 60 -11.81 7.23 -18.81
C ASN A 60 -10.67 6.61 -17.98
N LEU A 61 -10.86 5.38 -17.51
CA LEU A 61 -9.85 4.61 -16.81
C LEU A 61 -9.26 3.54 -17.76
N PRO A 62 -7.97 3.20 -17.62
CA PRO A 62 -7.43 1.98 -18.22
C PRO A 62 -8.27 0.75 -17.83
N SER A 63 -8.56 -0.13 -18.79
CA SER A 63 -9.49 -1.26 -18.60
C SER A 63 -9.13 -2.19 -17.44
N TRP A 64 -7.84 -2.33 -17.13
CA TRP A 64 -7.38 -3.15 -16.01
C TRP A 64 -7.81 -2.60 -14.64
N ILE A 65 -8.19 -1.33 -14.53
CA ILE A 65 -8.59 -0.71 -13.27
C ILE A 65 -9.99 -1.19 -12.83
N PRO A 66 -11.05 -1.06 -13.64
CA PRO A 66 -12.34 -1.70 -13.36
C PRO A 66 -12.21 -3.20 -13.09
N ASP A 67 -11.45 -3.92 -13.94
CA ASP A 67 -11.20 -5.36 -13.74
C ASP A 67 -10.60 -5.68 -12.36
N ALA A 68 -9.69 -4.82 -11.89
CA ALA A 68 -9.05 -4.98 -10.59
C ALA A 68 -9.98 -4.61 -9.42
N PHE A 69 -10.88 -3.63 -9.60
CA PHE A 69 -11.93 -3.35 -8.64
C PHE A 69 -12.86 -4.55 -8.47
N ASP A 70 -13.35 -5.09 -9.58
CA ASP A 70 -14.25 -6.24 -9.60
C ASP A 70 -13.59 -7.49 -9.00
N GLN A 71 -12.30 -7.71 -9.29
CA GLN A 71 -11.56 -8.82 -8.69
C GLN A 71 -11.54 -8.75 -7.17
N VAL A 72 -11.31 -7.56 -6.60
CA VAL A 72 -11.25 -7.40 -5.14
C VAL A 72 -12.65 -7.46 -4.53
N SER A 73 -13.66 -6.84 -5.15
CA SER A 73 -15.05 -6.94 -4.68
C SER A 73 -15.51 -8.41 -4.68
N LYS A 74 -15.16 -9.17 -5.71
CA LYS A 74 -15.43 -10.62 -5.75
C LYS A 74 -14.73 -11.37 -4.61
N TRP A 75 -13.47 -11.04 -4.30
CA TRP A 75 -12.81 -11.67 -3.15
C TRP A 75 -13.52 -11.36 -1.83
N ILE A 76 -13.99 -10.12 -1.65
CA ILE A 76 -14.73 -9.69 -0.45
C ILE A 76 -16.05 -10.47 -0.35
N GLU A 77 -16.79 -10.59 -1.45
CA GLU A 77 -18.04 -11.36 -1.51
C GLU A 77 -17.80 -12.85 -1.23
N ASP A 78 -16.87 -13.48 -1.93
CA ASP A 78 -16.57 -14.91 -1.81
C ASP A 78 -16.08 -15.30 -0.40
N SER A 79 -15.45 -14.35 0.32
CA SER A 79 -14.92 -14.56 1.67
C SER A 79 -15.77 -13.95 2.78
N ASN A 80 -16.96 -13.41 2.49
CA ASN A 80 -17.77 -12.62 3.45
C ASN A 80 -16.95 -11.54 4.20
N GLY A 81 -16.04 -10.87 3.50
CA GLY A 81 -15.16 -9.82 4.05
C GLY A 81 -13.91 -10.33 4.77
N GLU A 82 -13.74 -11.63 4.98
CA GLU A 82 -12.56 -12.21 5.65
C GLU A 82 -11.47 -12.62 4.64
N LEU A 83 -10.76 -11.63 4.11
CA LEU A 83 -9.67 -11.85 3.16
C LEU A 83 -8.44 -12.48 3.81
N SER A 84 -7.73 -13.34 3.06
CA SER A 84 -6.41 -13.83 3.48
C SER A 84 -5.39 -12.67 3.54
N ASN A 85 -4.34 -12.81 4.37
CA ASN A 85 -3.25 -11.82 4.45
C ASN A 85 -2.63 -11.49 3.08
N ARG A 86 -2.58 -12.48 2.17
CA ARG A 86 -2.10 -12.28 0.81
C ARG A 86 -3.03 -11.38 0.00
N GLN A 87 -4.35 -11.61 0.08
CA GLN A 87 -5.35 -10.77 -0.59
C GLN A 87 -5.37 -9.37 0.01
N LEU A 88 -5.31 -9.24 1.34
CA LEU A 88 -5.19 -7.94 2.01
C LEU A 88 -3.99 -7.14 1.52
N GLY A 89 -2.80 -7.76 1.52
CA GLY A 89 -1.59 -7.12 1.03
C GLY A 89 -1.67 -6.74 -0.45
N TYR A 90 -2.28 -7.59 -1.28
CA TYR A 90 -2.48 -7.31 -2.70
C TYR A 90 -3.44 -6.14 -2.92
N SER A 91 -4.61 -6.15 -2.30
CA SER A 91 -5.62 -5.09 -2.44
C SER A 91 -5.09 -3.75 -1.93
N PHE A 92 -4.29 -3.78 -0.86
CA PHE A 92 -3.59 -2.60 -0.36
C PHE A 92 -2.61 -2.06 -1.39
N GLY A 93 -1.70 -2.90 -1.89
CA GLY A 93 -0.75 -2.50 -2.94
C GLY A 93 -1.42 -2.01 -4.22
N LEU A 94 -2.57 -2.60 -4.57
CA LEU A 94 -3.40 -2.17 -5.69
C LEU A 94 -3.86 -0.72 -5.52
N ARG A 95 -4.35 -0.31 -4.33
CA ARG A 95 -4.74 1.09 -4.06
C ARG A 95 -3.62 2.10 -4.32
N PHE A 96 -2.38 1.78 -3.95
CA PHE A 96 -1.23 2.65 -4.28
C PHE A 96 -0.97 2.68 -5.78
N ARG A 97 -0.97 1.51 -6.43
CA ARG A 97 -0.73 1.41 -7.88
C ARG A 97 -1.77 2.18 -8.70
N LEU A 98 -3.01 2.22 -8.20
CA LEU A 98 -4.13 2.93 -8.83
C LEU A 98 -4.03 4.46 -8.70
N ALA A 99 -3.31 4.99 -7.72
CA ALA A 99 -3.26 6.43 -7.48
C ALA A 99 -2.81 7.21 -8.72
N ASN A 100 -1.71 6.79 -9.36
CA ASN A 100 -1.15 7.49 -10.51
C ASN A 100 -2.09 7.55 -11.72
N PRO A 101 -2.62 6.43 -12.26
CA PRO A 101 -3.52 6.50 -13.40
C PRO A 101 -4.83 7.23 -13.08
N ILE A 102 -5.36 7.14 -11.85
CA ILE A 102 -6.57 7.89 -11.45
C ILE A 102 -6.29 9.39 -11.41
N ILE A 103 -5.20 9.81 -10.77
CA ILE A 103 -4.81 11.22 -10.71
C ILE A 103 -4.60 11.77 -12.12
N LYS A 104 -3.92 11.00 -12.98
CA LYS A 104 -3.74 11.36 -14.39
C LYS A 104 -5.08 11.58 -15.09
N SER A 105 -5.99 10.60 -15.05
CA SER A 105 -7.31 10.73 -15.67
C SER A 105 -8.09 11.92 -15.13
N MET A 106 -8.03 12.19 -13.82
CA MET A 106 -8.68 13.35 -13.21
C MET A 106 -8.09 14.68 -13.72
N ILE A 107 -6.77 14.79 -13.83
CA ILE A 107 -6.13 16.00 -14.37
C ILE A 107 -6.53 16.19 -15.83
N GLU A 108 -6.47 15.14 -16.66
CA GLU A 108 -6.84 15.20 -18.07
C GLU A 108 -8.30 15.64 -18.26
N LEU A 109 -9.21 15.22 -17.40
CA LEU A 109 -10.63 15.57 -17.45
C LEU A 109 -10.92 16.99 -16.94
N TYR A 110 -10.34 17.38 -15.81
CA TYR A 110 -10.78 18.58 -15.09
C TYR A 110 -9.81 19.75 -15.15
N ALA A 111 -8.53 19.51 -15.39
CA ALA A 111 -7.51 20.56 -15.40
C ALA A 111 -6.31 20.22 -16.32
N PRO A 112 -6.54 19.93 -17.62
CA PRO A 112 -5.49 19.44 -18.53
C PRO A 112 -4.33 20.43 -18.69
N GLN A 113 -4.57 21.72 -18.47
CA GLN A 113 -3.54 22.77 -18.48
C GLN A 113 -2.44 22.52 -17.43
N ILE A 114 -2.72 21.83 -16.33
CA ILE A 114 -1.75 21.55 -15.27
C ILE A 114 -0.63 20.62 -15.76
N LEU A 115 -0.91 19.73 -16.72
CA LEU A 115 0.09 18.83 -17.31
C LEU A 115 1.21 19.57 -18.04
N ASN A 116 1.00 20.84 -18.38
CA ASN A 116 1.96 21.66 -19.12
C ASN A 116 2.69 22.67 -18.23
N ILE A 117 2.45 22.67 -16.91
CA ILE A 117 3.13 23.58 -15.97
C ILE A 117 4.49 22.96 -15.59
N PRO A 118 5.63 23.59 -15.97
CA PRO A 118 6.97 23.01 -15.79
C PRO A 118 7.28 22.58 -14.35
N GLU A 119 6.84 23.35 -13.36
CA GLU A 119 7.03 23.07 -11.95
C GLU A 119 6.31 21.79 -11.52
N VAL A 120 5.14 21.52 -12.12
CA VAL A 120 4.30 20.36 -11.79
C VAL A 120 4.76 19.11 -12.55
N VAL A 121 5.32 19.27 -13.75
CA VAL A 121 5.87 18.17 -14.56
C VAL A 121 6.92 17.37 -13.78
N SER A 122 7.73 18.02 -12.94
CA SER A 122 8.73 17.34 -12.10
C SER A 122 8.09 16.41 -11.05
N VAL A 123 6.96 16.83 -10.48
CA VAL A 123 6.19 16.05 -9.51
C VAL A 123 5.46 14.91 -10.20
N PHE A 124 4.89 15.15 -11.37
CA PHE A 124 4.22 14.11 -12.17
C PHE A 124 5.18 13.05 -12.66
N SER A 125 6.39 13.42 -13.09
CA SER A 125 7.43 12.44 -13.46
C SER A 125 7.83 11.54 -12.28
N PHE A 126 7.90 12.08 -11.05
CA PHE A 126 8.13 11.26 -9.86
C PHE A 126 6.97 10.30 -9.58
N LEU A 127 5.74 10.75 -9.83
CA LEU A 127 4.53 9.94 -9.73
C LEU A 127 4.29 9.06 -10.97
N GLY A 128 5.17 9.05 -11.98
CA GLY A 128 4.98 8.29 -13.21
C GLY A 128 3.72 8.66 -14.03
N ILE A 129 3.29 9.92 -13.94
CA ILE A 129 2.16 10.52 -14.68
C ILE A 129 2.69 11.23 -15.93
#